data_AF-K2DYR7-F1
#
_entry.id   AF-K2DYR7-F1
#
_cell.length_a   1.000
_cell.length_b   1.000
_cell.length_c   1.000
_cell.angle_alpha   90.00
_cell.angle_beta   90.00
_cell.angle_gamma   90.00
#
_symmetry.space_group_name_H-M   'P 1'
#
loop_
_entity.id
_entity.type
_entity.pdbx_description
1 polymer ?
#
loop_
_entity_poly.entity_id
_entity_poly.type
_entity_poly.pdbx_seq_one_letter_code
_entity_poly.pdbx_strand_id
1 'polypeptide(L)' 'MYVTVNDQGALEVYTEEKDICYICSNMDVCPLMASLQCEVAVLRYDGLNIEDCGMFEEFSINDLVADLAG' A
#
# COMPACT_ATOMS: atom_id res chain seq x y z
N MET A 1 8.04 2.15 -7.09
CA MET A 1 7.91 3.01 -5.89
C MET A 1 8.91 2.53 -4.85
N TYR A 2 9.59 3.43 -4.17
CA TYR A 2 10.52 3.07 -3.10
C TYR A 2 10.53 4.13 -1.99
N VAL A 3 11.08 3.76 -0.84
CA VAL A 3 11.24 4.64 0.32
C VAL A 3 12.71 4.68 0.69
N THR A 4 13.24 5.86 0.97
CA THR A 4 14.60 6.07 1.45
C THR A 4 14.61 7.00 2.66
N VAL A 5 15.72 6.99 3.39
CA VAL A 5 15.99 7.92 4.49
C VAL A 5 16.97 8.98 3.96
N ASN A 6 16.66 10.26 4.16
CA ASN A 6 17.56 11.35 3.79
C ASN A 6 18.62 11.64 4.86
N ASP A 7 19.50 12.61 4.59
CA ASP A 7 20.60 12.96 5.49
C ASP A 7 20.15 13.50 6.87
N GLN A 8 18.89 13.91 7.00
CA GLN A 8 18.29 14.36 8.27
C GLN A 8 17.58 13.24 9.03
N GLY A 9 17.60 12.00 8.52
CA GLY A 9 16.89 10.88 9.12
C GLY A 9 15.39 10.87 8.84
N ALA A 10 14.89 11.70 7.92
CA ALA A 10 13.48 11.71 7.53
C ALA A 10 13.23 10.74 6.38
N LEU A 11 12.04 10.13 6.36
CA LEU A 11 11.60 9.26 5.28
C LEU A 11 11.12 10.07 4.07
N GLU A 12 11.54 9.62 2.91
CA GLU A 12 11.12 10.15 1.62
C GLU A 12 10.58 9.02 0.76
N VAL A 13 9.38 9.22 0.22
CA VAL A 13 8.68 8.25 -0.62
C VAL A 13 8.77 8.73 -2.07
N TYR A 14 9.28 7.87 -2.94
CA TYR A 14 9.49 8.16 -4.36
C TYR A 14 8.65 7.22 -5.23
N THR A 15 7.92 7.80 -6.16
CA THR A 15 7.12 7.08 -7.16
C THR A 15 7.71 7.24 -8.56
N GLU A 16 7.68 6.18 -9.35
CA GLU A 16 8.05 6.13 -10.76
C GLU A 16 6.81 6.17 -11.65
N GLU A 17 6.96 6.53 -12.93
CA GLU A 17 5.83 6.75 -13.85
C GLU A 17 4.88 5.55 -14.00
N LYS A 18 5.38 4.34 -13.76
CA LYS A 18 4.60 3.09 -13.86
C LYS A 18 3.89 2.69 -12.57
N ASP A 19 4.19 3.37 -11.46
CA ASP A 19 3.54 3.07 -10.20
C ASP A 19 2.09 3.53 -10.21
N ILE A 20 1.20 2.72 -9.64
CA ILE A 20 -0.21 3.07 -9.45
C ILE A 20 -0.34 4.41 -8.70
N CYS A 21 0.54 4.68 -7.74
CA CYS A 21 0.54 5.92 -6.97
C CYS A 21 0.91 7.16 -7.80
N TYR A 22 1.80 7.01 -8.79
CA TYR A 22 2.12 8.08 -9.74
C TYR A 22 0.93 8.33 -10.67
N ILE A 23 0.36 7.25 -11.23
CA ILE A 23 -0.76 7.32 -12.16
C ILE A 23 -2.00 7.93 -11.49
N CYS A 24 -2.27 7.60 -10.23
CA CYS A 24 -3.46 8.08 -9.54
C CYS A 24 -3.43 9.59 -9.23
N SER A 25 -2.26 10.24 -9.28
CA SER A 25 -2.06 11.69 -9.10
C SER A 25 -2.64 12.30 -7.80
N ASN A 26 -3.01 11.47 -6.83
CA ASN A 26 -3.62 11.90 -5.55
C ASN A 26 -2.64 11.78 -4.38
N MET A 27 -1.37 12.12 -4.58
CA MET A 27 -0.31 11.81 -3.61
C MET A 27 -0.51 12.48 -2.24
N ASP A 28 -1.07 13.69 -2.20
CA ASP A 28 -1.26 14.46 -0.95
C ASP A 28 -2.35 13.90 -0.03
N VAL A 29 -3.31 13.15 -0.59
CA VAL A 29 -4.48 12.61 0.15
C VAL A 29 -4.50 11.09 0.19
N CYS A 30 -3.51 10.43 -0.43
CA CYS A 30 -3.46 8.98 -0.54
C CYS A 30 -3.15 8.34 0.84
N PRO A 31 -4.04 7.48 1.38
CA PRO A 31 -3.80 6.81 2.65
C PRO A 31 -2.52 5.96 2.67
N LEU A 32 -2.15 5.38 1.52
CA LEU A 32 -0.91 4.63 1.39
C LEU A 32 0.33 5.54 1.52
N MET A 33 0.31 6.73 0.90
CA MET A 33 1.42 7.70 1.04
C MET A 33 1.59 8.16 2.48
N ALA A 34 0.47 8.47 3.15
CA ALA A 34 0.48 8.81 4.58
C ALA A 34 1.03 7.66 5.45
N SER A 35 0.63 6.42 5.15
CA SER A 35 1.08 5.23 5.90
C SER A 35 2.57 4.95 5.73
N LEU A 36 3.12 5.18 4.53
CA LEU A 36 4.55 5.03 4.25
C LEU A 36 5.38 6.11 4.96
N GLN A 37 4.89 7.36 4.98
CA GLN A 37 5.55 8.48 5.67
C GLN A 37 5.52 8.36 7.20
N CYS A 38 4.48 7.74 7.75
CA CYS A 38 4.31 7.55 9.19
C CYS A 38 4.90 6.23 9.72
N GLU A 39 5.68 5.49 8.91
CA GLU A 39 6.23 4.16 9.28
C GLU A 39 5.19 3.09 9.64
N VAL A 40 3.92 3.32 9.31
CA VAL A 40 2.83 2.36 9.55
C VAL A 40 2.93 1.21 8.54
N ALA A 41 3.39 1.49 7.33
CA ALA A 41 3.66 0.49 6.30
C ALA A 41 5.16 0.48 5.95
N VAL A 42 5.78 -0.69 5.99
CA VAL A 42 7.17 -0.89 5.56
C VAL A 42 7.16 -1.63 4.22
N LEU A 43 7.75 -1.03 3.19
CA LEU A 43 8.00 -1.72 1.92
C LEU A 43 9.07 -2.79 2.16
N ARG A 44 8.66 -4.05 2.27
CA ARG A 44 9.61 -5.16 2.17
C ARG A 44 9.92 -5.41 0.69
N TYR A 45 11.20 -5.48 0.38
CA TYR A 45 11.71 -5.83 -0.96
C TYR A 45 11.54 -7.31 -1.32
N ASP A 46 11.11 -8.14 -0.37
CA ASP A 46 10.71 -9.52 -0.64
C ASP A 46 9.32 -9.52 -1.25
N GLY A 47 9.17 -10.21 -2.39
CA GLY A 47 7.86 -10.49 -2.97
C GLY A 47 7.04 -11.30 -1.97
N LEU A 48 6.13 -10.63 -1.27
CA LEU A 48 5.12 -11.27 -0.44
C LEU A 48 3.99 -11.70 -1.37
N ASN A 49 3.69 -13.00 -1.42
CA ASN A 49 2.40 -13.41 -1.97
C ASN A 49 1.33 -12.89 -1.02
N ILE A 50 0.21 -12.43 -1.57
CA ILE A 50 -0.91 -11.97 -0.74
C ILE A 50 -1.41 -13.07 0.20
N GLU A 51 -1.25 -14.33 -0.22
CA GLU A 51 -1.52 -15.56 0.53
C GLU A 51 -0.67 -15.68 1.82
N ASP A 52 0.50 -15.04 1.87
CA ASP A 52 1.39 -15.04 3.03
C ASP A 52 1.05 -13.94 4.06
N CYS A 53 0.08 -13.07 3.75
CA CYS A 53 -0.35 -12.02 4.66
C CYS A 53 -1.25 -12.60 5.76
N GLY A 54 -0.86 -12.49 7.03
CA GLY A 54 -1.66 -12.99 8.16
C GLY A 54 -3.01 -12.28 8.38
N MET A 55 -3.29 -11.23 7.62
CA MET A 55 -4.60 -10.55 7.57
C MET A 55 -5.39 -10.88 6.30
N PHE A 56 -4.81 -11.62 5.36
CA PHE A 56 -5.50 -12.03 4.15
C PHE A 56 -6.48 -13.15 4.49
N GLU A 57 -7.76 -12.87 4.27
CA GLU A 57 -8.82 -13.87 4.25
C GLU A 57 -9.26 -14.08 2.81
N GLU A 58 -9.24 -15.33 2.36
CA GLU A 58 -9.80 -15.68 1.06
C GLU A 58 -11.30 -15.41 1.07
N PHE A 59 -11.78 -14.65 0.10
CA PHE A 59 -13.20 -14.34 -0.02
C PHE A 59 -13.76 -14.83 -1.36
N SER A 60 -15.01 -15.30 -1.34
CA SER A 60 -15.77 -15.56 -2.56
C SER A 60 -16.55 -14.32 -3.00
N ILE A 61 -16.72 -14.14 -4.31
CA ILE A 61 -17.65 -13.14 -4.87
C ILE A 61 -19.06 -13.35 -4.28
N ASN A 62 -19.44 -14.59 -4.00
CA ASN A 62 -20.73 -14.90 -3.41
C ASN A 62 -20.85 -14.36 -1.98
N ASP A 63 -19.77 -14.36 -1.21
CA ASP A 63 -19.75 -13.86 0.18
C ASP A 63 -19.91 -12.34 0.20
N LEU A 64 -19.22 -11.65 -0.73
CA LEU A 64 -19.36 -10.20 -0.92
C LEU A 64 -20.77 -9.77 -1.32
N VAL A 65 -21.42 -10.55 -2.19
CA VAL A 65 -22.80 -10.30 -2.61
C VAL A 65 -23.78 -10.54 -1.46
N ALA A 66 -23.52 -11.54 -0.60
CA ALA A 66 -24.35 -11.81 0.57
C ALA A 66 -24.26 -10.69 1.62
N ASP A 67 -23.07 -10.16 1.89
CA ASP A 67 -22.86 -9.08 2.85
C ASP A 67 -23.48 -7.74 2.41
N LEU A 68 -23.53 -7.48 1.10
CA LEU A 68 -24.17 -6.28 0.54
C LEU A 68 -25.70 -6.38 0.49
N ALA A 69 -26.25 -7.58 0.64
CA ALA A 69 -27.69 -7.84 0.58
C ALA A 69 -28.38 -7.88 1.95
N GLY A 70 -27.61 -7.83 3.05
CA GLY A 70 -28.08 -7.77 4.44
C GLY A 70 -28.07 -6.36 5.03
#